data_AF-A0A672KEJ1-F1
#
_entry.id   AF-A0A672KEJ1-F1
#
_cell.length_a   1.000
_cell.length_b   1.000
_cell.length_c   1.000
_cell.angle_alpha   90.00
_cell.angle_beta   90.00
_cell.angle_gamma   90.00
#
_symmetry.space_group_name_H-M   'P 1'
#
loop_
_entity.id
_entity.type
_entity.pdbx_description
1 polymer ?
#
loop_
_entity_poly.entity_id
_entity_poly.type
_entity_poly.pdbx_seq_one_letter_code
_entity_poly.pdbx_strand_id
1 'polypeptide(L)'
;MTEAEIGLVDGIFSRESVSVGLSTFMIDVTQMIHSLNHSTRDSLFLVDEFGKGTNTVDGLFLLTACLNHWLRRGPQCPHLLMSTCFHSLIQLGLISDSPLLALLTLETAIEGEELVFLYQVKKRHLPVELCS
;
A
#
# COMPACT_ATOMS: atom_id res chain seq x y z
N MET A 1 -20.44 17.84 2.09
CA MET A 1 -19.78 18.21 3.35
C MET A 1 -18.30 17.99 3.15
N THR A 2 -17.50 19.05 3.19
CA THR A 2 -16.04 19.00 3.18
C THR A 2 -15.58 19.25 4.61
N GLU A 3 -15.56 18.19 5.40
CA GLU A 3 -15.07 18.18 6.78
C GLU A 3 -13.94 17.16 6.86
N ALA A 4 -12.92 17.44 7.67
CA ALA A 4 -11.81 16.55 7.90
C ALA A 4 -11.45 16.58 9.38
N GLU A 5 -11.45 15.42 10.02
CA GLU A 5 -10.88 15.22 11.35
C GLU A 5 -9.48 14.61 11.17
N ILE A 6 -8.45 15.34 11.59
CA ILE A 6 -7.05 14.95 11.39
C ILE A 6 -6.41 14.80 12.77
N GLY A 7 -6.00 13.57 13.10
CA GLY A 7 -5.22 13.30 14.31
C GLY A 7 -3.79 13.85 14.20
N LEU A 8 -3.14 14.05 15.35
CA LEU A 8 -1.73 14.43 15.38
C LEU A 8 -0.86 13.28 14.88
N VAL A 9 0.08 13.60 13.99
CA VAL A 9 1.11 12.67 13.51
C VAL A 9 2.49 13.18 13.87
N ASP A 10 3.41 12.27 14.19
CA ASP A 10 4.80 12.63 14.53
C ASP A 10 5.68 12.89 13.30
N GLY A 11 5.25 12.39 12.13
CA GLY A 11 5.90 12.62 10.85
C GLY A 11 5.07 12.09 9.68
N ILE A 12 5.24 12.75 8.52
CA ILE A 12 4.70 12.30 7.24
C ILE A 12 5.87 11.83 6.38
N PHE A 13 5.85 10.57 6.00
CA PHE A 13 6.88 9.94 5.20
C PHE A 13 6.30 9.60 3.84
N SER A 14 6.66 10.38 2.82
CA SER A 14 6.27 10.10 1.44
C SER A 14 7.42 9.43 0.69
N ARG A 15 7.09 8.50 -0.19
CA ARG A 15 8.06 7.92 -1.11
C ARG A 15 7.65 8.12 -2.55
N GLU A 16 8.54 8.76 -3.29
CA GLU A 16 8.49 8.86 -4.74
C GLU A 16 9.76 8.23 -5.32
N SER A 17 9.59 7.33 -6.28
CA SER A 17 10.70 6.68 -6.98
C SER A 17 11.26 7.60 -8.08
N VAL A 18 11.88 8.71 -7.70
CA VAL A 18 12.62 9.59 -8.63
C VAL A 18 14.11 9.23 -8.58
N SER A 19 14.64 8.65 -9.65
CA SER A 19 16.00 8.12 -9.68
C SER A 19 17.05 9.21 -9.96
N VAL A 20 17.96 9.43 -9.01
CA VAL A 20 19.18 10.20 -9.21
C VAL A 20 20.37 9.24 -9.08
N GLY A 21 20.84 8.69 -10.20
CA GLY A 21 22.13 8.00 -10.33
C GLY A 21 22.33 6.65 -9.60
N LEU A 22 21.35 6.16 -8.83
CA LEU A 22 21.39 4.87 -8.13
C LEU A 22 20.24 3.94 -8.57
N SER A 23 20.33 2.65 -8.24
CA SER A 23 19.24 1.70 -8.47
C SER A 23 17.99 2.13 -7.71
N THR A 24 16.90 2.39 -8.44
CA THR A 24 15.59 2.74 -7.89
C THR A 24 15.15 1.75 -6.82
N PHE A 25 15.37 0.45 -7.06
CA PHE A 25 15.03 -0.58 -6.11
C PHE A 25 15.84 -0.51 -4.80
N MET A 26 17.14 -0.18 -4.88
CA MET A 26 17.96 -0.05 -3.68
C MET A 26 17.55 1.16 -2.83
N ILE A 27 17.22 2.29 -3.48
CA ILE A 27 16.67 3.46 -2.80
C ILE A 27 15.36 3.07 -2.10
N ASP A 28 14.46 2.39 -2.82
CA ASP A 28 13.21 1.91 -2.28
C ASP A 28 13.44 1.02 -1.05
N VAL A 29 14.28 -0.01 -1.13
CA VAL A 29 14.52 -0.90 0.02
C VAL A 29 15.10 -0.13 1.21
N THR A 30 16.04 0.79 0.97
CA THR A 30 16.69 1.57 2.03
C THR A 30 15.69 2.47 2.77
N GLN A 31 14.83 3.17 2.04
CA GLN A 31 13.78 4.00 2.63
C GLN A 31 12.73 3.15 3.37
N MET A 32 12.40 1.97 2.86
CA MET A 32 11.47 1.05 3.52
C MET A 32 12.06 0.54 4.85
N ILE A 33 13.34 0.17 4.89
CA ILE A 33 14.04 -0.21 6.13
C ILE A 33 14.02 0.93 7.14
N HIS A 34 14.30 2.17 6.70
CA HIS A 34 14.24 3.33 7.57
C HIS A 34 12.84 3.52 8.17
N SER A 35 11.80 3.39 7.34
CA SER A 35 10.40 3.48 7.72
C SER A 35 10.02 2.40 8.74
N LEU A 36 10.39 1.15 8.50
CA LEU A 36 10.13 0.03 9.41
C LEU A 36 10.77 0.28 10.79
N ASN A 37 12.03 0.70 10.82
CA ASN A 37 12.79 0.88 12.06
C ASN A 37 12.36 2.09 12.89
N HIS A 38 11.85 3.16 12.26
CA HIS A 38 11.51 4.41 12.95
C HIS A 38 10.00 4.67 13.05
N SER A 39 9.16 3.83 12.42
CA SER A 39 7.70 3.96 12.49
C SER A 39 7.19 3.89 13.94
N THR A 40 6.48 4.91 14.37
CA THR A 40 5.68 4.88 15.60
C THR A 40 4.22 4.62 15.25
N ARG A 41 3.34 4.55 16.26
CA ARG A 41 1.90 4.50 16.04
C ARG A 41 1.35 5.76 15.35
N ASP A 42 1.97 6.91 15.61
CA ASP A 42 1.48 8.21 15.17
C ASP A 42 2.13 8.64 13.84
N SER A 43 2.92 7.77 13.21
CA SER A 43 3.54 8.04 11.91
C SER A 43 2.56 7.81 10.75
N LEU A 44 2.60 8.70 9.74
CA LEU A 44 1.87 8.54 8.48
C LEU A 44 2.82 8.22 7.33
N PHE A 45 2.66 7.05 6.73
CA PHE A 45 3.42 6.61 5.56
C PHE A 45 2.57 6.66 4.30
N LEU A 46 3.08 7.33 3.27
CA LEU A 46 2.53 7.36 1.92
C LEU A 46 3.51 6.65 0.99
N VAL A 47 3.12 5.50 0.46
CA VAL A 47 3.98 4.65 -0.37
C VAL A 47 3.36 4.49 -1.75
N ASP A 48 4.03 5.04 -2.77
CA ASP A 48 3.61 4.88 -4.16
C ASP A 48 4.45 3.81 -4.88
N GLU A 49 3.79 2.78 -5.39
CA GLU A 49 4.36 1.72 -6.24
C GLU A 49 5.73 1.16 -5.80
N PHE A 50 5.80 0.57 -4.61
CA PHE A 50 7.01 -0.12 -4.12
C PHE A 50 7.46 -1.27 -5.04
N GLY A 51 8.77 -1.39 -5.26
CA GLY A 51 9.37 -2.55 -5.92
C GLY A 51 9.59 -2.36 -7.43
N LYS A 52 9.63 -1.11 -7.91
CA LYS A 52 10.05 -0.82 -9.28
C LYS A 52 11.52 -1.19 -9.49
N GLY A 53 11.81 -1.90 -10.57
CA GLY A 53 13.17 -2.27 -10.96
C GLY A 53 13.73 -3.51 -10.26
N THR A 54 12.88 -4.37 -9.70
CA THR A 54 13.23 -5.73 -9.25
C THR A 54 12.34 -6.78 -9.93
N ASN A 55 12.62 -8.06 -9.69
CA ASN A 55 11.72 -9.15 -10.08
C ASN A 55 10.36 -8.97 -9.38
N THR A 56 9.27 -9.06 -10.14
CA THR A 56 7.89 -8.94 -9.65
C THR A 56 7.62 -9.83 -8.44
N VAL A 57 8.14 -11.06 -8.45
CA VAL A 57 7.95 -12.02 -7.34
C VAL A 57 8.68 -11.56 -6.08
N ASP A 58 9.91 -11.09 -6.21
CA ASP A 58 10.71 -10.60 -5.09
C ASP A 58 10.10 -9.31 -4.50
N GLY A 59 9.67 -8.39 -5.38
CA GLY A 59 8.96 -7.17 -4.98
C GLY A 59 7.66 -7.45 -4.23
N LEU A 60 6.86 -8.42 -4.72
CA LEU A 60 5.63 -8.87 -4.08
C LEU A 60 5.88 -9.40 -2.67
N PHE A 61 6.85 -10.31 -2.50
CA PHE A 61 7.13 -10.92 -1.20
C PHE A 61 7.76 -9.93 -0.22
N LEU A 62 8.62 -9.02 -0.68
CA LEU A 62 9.17 -7.96 0.15
C LEU A 62 8.08 -7.01 0.64
N LEU A 63 7.19 -6.57 -0.25
CA LEU A 63 6.07 -5.71 0.12
C LEU A 63 5.16 -6.39 1.15
N THR A 64 4.81 -7.65 0.88
CA THR A 64 4.02 -8.50 1.77
C THR A 64 4.67 -8.58 3.17
N ALA A 65 5.97 -8.84 3.24
CA ALA A 65 6.69 -8.95 4.50
C ALA A 65 6.66 -7.64 5.30
N CYS A 66 6.81 -6.49 4.64
CA CYS A 66 6.73 -5.16 5.26
C CYS A 66 5.33 -4.89 5.82
N LEU A 67 4.29 -5.14 5.04
CA LEU A 67 2.89 -4.93 5.46
C LEU A 67 2.52 -5.82 6.63
N ASN A 68 2.84 -7.12 6.54
CA ASN A 68 2.59 -8.04 7.64
C ASN A 68 3.40 -7.67 8.89
N HIS A 69 4.60 -7.08 8.75
CA HIS A 69 5.36 -6.57 9.88
C HIS A 69 4.62 -5.44 10.61
N TRP A 70 4.12 -4.43 9.89
CA TRP A 70 3.33 -3.35 10.50
C TRP A 70 2.02 -3.84 11.09
N LEU A 71 1.27 -4.68 10.37
CA LEU A 71 -0.01 -5.21 10.84
C LEU A 71 0.14 -6.03 12.13
N ARG A 72 1.23 -6.80 12.28
CA ARG A 72 1.54 -7.55 13.51
C ARG A 72 1.74 -6.66 14.74
N ARG A 73 1.99 -5.35 14.57
CA ARG A 73 2.08 -4.39 15.68
C ARG A 73 0.71 -4.03 16.28
N GLY A 74 -0.40 -4.44 15.63
CA GLY A 74 -1.75 -4.24 16.13
C GLY A 74 -2.04 -2.76 16.42
N PRO A 75 -2.45 -2.37 17.64
CA PRO A 75 -2.72 -0.98 17.99
C PRO A 75 -1.54 -0.01 17.88
N GLN A 76 -0.32 -0.53 17.65
CA GLN A 76 0.90 0.23 17.43
C GLN A 76 1.31 0.27 15.95
N CYS A 77 0.44 -0.20 15.05
CA CYS A 77 0.62 -0.06 13.61
C CYS A 77 0.55 1.42 13.23
N PRO A 78 1.49 1.94 12.41
CA PRO A 78 1.39 3.30 11.89
C PRO A 78 0.18 3.46 10.96
N HIS A 79 -0.15 4.71 10.65
CA HIS A 79 -1.05 5.03 9.55
C HIS A 79 -0.32 4.81 8.22
N LEU A 80 -0.89 3.99 7.34
CA LEU A 80 -0.30 3.66 6.05
C LEU A 80 -1.33 3.85 4.93
N LEU A 81 -0.95 4.61 3.91
CA LEU A 81 -1.64 4.67 2.62
C LEU A 81 -0.65 4.21 1.55
N MET A 82 -1.03 3.16 0.81
CA MET A 82 -0.15 2.55 -0.18
C MET A 82 -0.89 2.25 -1.47
N SER A 83 -0.28 2.61 -2.59
CA SER A 83 -0.69 2.18 -3.93
C SER A 83 0.17 0.99 -4.38
N THR A 84 -0.42 0.03 -5.09
CA THR A 84 0.35 -1.06 -5.69
C THR A 84 -0.38 -1.66 -6.89
N CYS A 85 0.41 -2.10 -7.88
CA CYS A 85 -0.06 -2.90 -9.01
C CYS A 85 -0.09 -4.41 -8.70
N PHE A 86 0.33 -4.84 -7.51
CA PHE A 86 0.39 -6.23 -7.11
C PHE A 86 -0.97 -6.78 -6.69
N HIS A 87 -1.85 -7.00 -7.66
CA HIS A 87 -3.16 -7.65 -7.45
C HIS A 87 -3.04 -9.04 -6.82
N SER A 88 -1.94 -9.75 -7.13
CA SER A 88 -1.63 -11.08 -6.59
C SER A 88 -1.50 -11.10 -5.07
N LEU A 89 -1.16 -9.98 -4.44
CA LEU A 89 -1.05 -9.87 -2.98
C LEU A 89 -2.36 -10.22 -2.27
N ILE A 90 -3.49 -9.86 -2.88
CA ILE A 90 -4.83 -10.19 -2.38
C ILE A 90 -5.28 -11.58 -2.86
N GLN A 91 -5.07 -11.90 -4.14
CA GLN A 91 -5.50 -13.18 -4.70
C GLN A 91 -4.83 -14.39 -4.03
N LEU A 92 -3.57 -14.24 -3.61
CA LEU A 92 -2.80 -15.29 -2.95
C LEU A 92 -2.95 -15.28 -1.42
N GLY A 93 -3.77 -14.37 -0.85
CA GLY A 93 -3.97 -14.28 0.60
C GLY A 93 -2.69 -14.00 1.38
N LEU A 94 -1.76 -13.22 0.81
CA LEU A 94 -0.43 -13.03 1.39
C LEU A 94 -0.43 -12.07 2.58
N ILE A 95 -1.47 -11.24 2.73
CA ILE A 95 -1.66 -10.37 3.88
C ILE A 95 -2.63 -11.02 4.86
N SER A 96 -2.27 -10.97 6.14
CA SER A 96 -3.12 -11.44 7.23
C SER A 96 -4.41 -10.62 7.32
N ASP A 97 -5.55 -11.30 7.46
CA ASP A 97 -6.82 -10.63 7.73
C ASP A 97 -6.71 -9.82 9.03
N SER A 98 -7.07 -8.55 8.97
CA SER A 98 -6.86 -7.61 10.06
C SER A 98 -7.88 -6.48 9.98
N PRO A 99 -8.51 -6.09 11.12
CA PRO A 99 -9.43 -4.95 11.14
C PRO A 99 -8.73 -3.62 10.83
N LEU A 100 -7.39 -3.58 10.82
CA LEU A 100 -6.58 -2.43 10.49
C LEU A 100 -6.32 -2.29 8.98
N LEU A 101 -6.66 -3.31 8.19
CA LEU A 101 -6.45 -3.32 6.75
C LEU A 101 -7.74 -2.97 6.02
N ALA A 102 -7.68 -1.96 5.15
CA ALA A 102 -8.75 -1.65 4.22
C ALA A 102 -8.21 -1.66 2.79
N LEU A 103 -8.83 -2.44 1.92
CA LEU A 103 -8.47 -2.51 0.51
C LEU A 103 -9.36 -1.55 -0.28
N LEU A 104 -8.71 -0.65 -1.02
CA LEU A 104 -9.38 0.37 -1.80
C LEU A 104 -8.97 0.24 -3.27
N THR A 105 -9.87 0.62 -4.16
CA THR A 105 -9.61 0.68 -5.61
C THR A 105 -10.20 1.96 -6.18
N LEU A 106 -9.59 2.49 -7.23
CA LEU A 106 -10.18 3.53 -8.04
C LEU A 106 -11.19 2.92 -9.02
N GLU A 107 -12.35 3.54 -9.14
CA GLU A 107 -13.41 3.08 -10.01
C GLU A 107 -13.16 3.49 -11.46
N THR A 108 -13.41 2.53 -12.35
CA THR A 108 -13.36 2.69 -13.80
C THR A 108 -14.67 2.21 -14.41
N ALA A 109 -15.05 2.82 -15.52
CA ALA A 109 -16.18 2.41 -16.34
C ALA A 109 -15.71 2.16 -17.78
N ILE A 110 -16.45 1.33 -18.51
CA ILE A 110 -16.25 1.14 -19.95
C ILE A 110 -17.44 1.78 -20.64
N GLU A 111 -17.20 2.82 -21.44
CA GLU A 111 -18.21 3.48 -22.26
C GLU A 111 -17.89 3.20 -23.74
N GLY A 112 -18.67 2.32 -24.35
CA GLY A 112 -18.37 1.80 -25.69
C GLY A 112 -17.09 0.97 -25.70
N GLU A 113 -16.05 1.46 -26.39
CA GLU A 113 -14.71 0.86 -26.43
C GLU A 113 -13.68 1.66 -25.60
N GLU A 114 -14.10 2.72 -24.91
CA GLU A 114 -13.21 3.58 -24.15
C GLU A 114 -13.24 3.26 -22.65
N LEU A 115 -12.05 3.27 -22.03
CA LEU A 115 -11.88 3.19 -20.58
C LEU A 115 -12.00 4.59 -19.97
N VAL A 116 -12.98 4.78 -19.09
CA VAL A 116 -13.22 6.03 -18.37
C VAL A 116 -12.83 5.89 -16.90
N PHE A 117 -12.02 6.83 -16.41
CA PHE A 117 -11.64 6.91 -15.00
C PHE A 117 -12.63 7.81 -14.25
N LEU A 118 -13.32 7.26 -13.25
CA LEU A 118 -14.33 8.02 -12.49
C LEU A 118 -13.72 8.84 -11.34
N TYR A 119 -12.44 8.61 -11.02
CA TYR A 119 -11.72 9.25 -9.91
C TYR A 119 -12.40 9.07 -8.55
N GLN A 120 -13.19 8.01 -8.39
CA GLN A 120 -13.86 7.66 -7.13
C GLN A 120 -13.16 6.48 -6.47
N VAL A 121 -12.82 6.64 -5.19
CA VAL A 121 -12.26 5.55 -4.37
C VAL A 121 -13.40 4.70 -3.82
N LYS A 122 -13.36 3.39 -4.07
CA LYS A 122 -14.31 2.42 -3.52
C LYS A 122 -13.60 1.37 -2.68
N LYS A 123 -14.27 0.91 -1.63
CA LYS A 123 -13.82 -0.27 -0.88
C LYS A 123 -13.90 -1.49 -1.79
N ARG A 124 -12.78 -2.17 -1.95
CA ARG A 124 -12.73 -3.46 -2.62
C ARG A 124 -13.29 -4.50 -1.66
N HIS A 125 -14.44 -5.08 -2.00
CA HIS A 125 -14.90 -6.27 -1.29
C HIS A 125 -13.96 -7.41 -1.68
N LEU A 126 -13.28 -8.01 -0.70
CA LEU A 126 -12.67 -9.33 -0.90
C LEU A 126 -13.79 -10.25 -1.39
N PRO A 127 -13.58 -11.11 -2.40
CA PRO A 127 -14.57 -12.11 -2.73
C PRO A 127 -14.73 -13.01 -1.50
N VAL A 128 -15.81 -12.80 -0.75
CA VAL A 128 -16.38 -13.80 0.15
C VAL A 128 -17.04 -14.81 -0.78
N GLU A 129 -16.24 -15.68 -1.39
CA GLU A 129 -16.59 -16.94 -2.05
C GLU A 129 -15.42 -17.37 -2.97
N LEU A 130 -14.58 -18.25 -2.45
CA LEU A 130 -14.21 -19.45 -3.21
C LEU A 130 -15.10 -20.56 -2.66
N CYS A 131 -16.38 -20.54 -3.08
CA CYS A 131 -17.19 -21.74 -3.07
C CYS A 131 -16.70 -22.64 -4.20
N SER A 132 -15.88 -23.62 -3.85
CA SER A 132 -15.87 -24.99 -4.41
C SER A 132 -14.96 -25.86 -3.59
#